data_AF-A0A5B7FXG1-F1
#
_entry.id   AF-A0A5B7FXG1-F1
#
_cell.length_a   1.000
_cell.length_b   1.000
_cell.length_c   1.000
_cell.angle_alpha   90.00
_cell.angle_beta   90.00
_cell.angle_gamma   90.00
#
_symmetry.space_group_name_H-M   'P 1'
#
loop_
_entity.id
_entity.type
_entity.pdbx_description
1 polymer ?
#
loop_
_entity_poly.entity_id
_entity_poly.type
_entity_poly.pdbx_seq_one_letter_code
_entity_poly.pdbx_strand_id
1 'polypeptide(L)'
;MLDSLKRRPAWGPATKWAVILCCPWPAFIKDPLTNCAWCGPQERTGRRLGGLRFLNSYWVAQDSTYKYYEVILVGIWHNVVRKDTSLDWICKHTHKHREMRGKTSAGRKHCGLGRGFHFSQTNGGSRRAHWLRHNSLSLRRKR
;
A
#
# COMPACT_ATOMS: atom_id res chain seq x y z
N MET A 1 -27.22 -5.85 -21.13
CA MET A 1 -27.54 -4.55 -20.50
C MET A 1 -26.27 -3.98 -19.85
N LEU A 2 -25.24 -3.76 -20.67
CA LEU A 2 -23.96 -3.16 -20.29
C LEU A 2 -24.09 -1.66 -20.52
N ASP A 3 -24.66 -0.93 -19.56
CA ASP A 3 -24.68 0.52 -19.67
C ASP A 3 -24.69 1.17 -18.29
N SER A 4 -23.49 1.52 -17.82
CA SER A 4 -23.24 2.68 -16.95
C SER A 4 -21.73 2.87 -16.85
N LEU A 5 -21.18 3.54 -17.86
CA LEU A 5 -19.94 4.31 -17.75
C LEU A 5 -20.10 5.27 -16.56
N LYS A 6 -19.73 4.82 -15.35
CA LYS A 6 -19.60 5.69 -14.19
C LYS A 6 -18.55 6.73 -14.53
N ARG A 7 -19.04 7.96 -14.65
CA ARG A 7 -18.29 9.20 -14.85
C ARG A 7 -16.96 9.13 -14.09
N ARG A 8 -15.87 9.04 -14.84
CA ARG A 8 -14.52 9.16 -14.27
C ARG A 8 -14.43 10.55 -13.63
N PRO A 9 -14.01 10.69 -12.36
CA PRO A 9 -13.77 12.01 -11.79
C PRO A 9 -12.73 12.72 -12.67
N ALA A 10 -13.03 13.94 -13.08
CA ALA A 10 -12.24 14.77 -13.97
C ALA A 10 -10.88 15.13 -13.34
N TRP A 11 -9.91 14.23 -13.48
CA TRP A 11 -8.50 14.50 -13.33
C TRP A 11 -7.92 14.31 -14.73
N GLY A 12 -7.15 15.28 -15.23
CA GLY A 12 -6.75 15.38 -16.64
C GLY A 12 -6.14 14.10 -17.25
N PRO A 13 -6.09 14.01 -18.60
CA PRO A 13 -6.03 12.75 -19.36
C PRO A 13 -4.76 11.88 -19.22
N ALA A 14 -3.74 12.23 -18.44
CA ALA A 14 -2.39 11.71 -18.69
C ALA A 14 -1.72 10.84 -17.60
N THR A 15 -2.28 10.69 -16.38
CA THR A 15 -1.45 10.17 -15.26
C THR A 15 -2.03 9.04 -14.42
N LYS A 16 -3.24 8.56 -14.73
CA LYS A 16 -3.84 7.41 -14.02
C LYS A 16 -3.97 6.19 -14.92
N TRP A 17 -3.16 5.18 -14.64
CA TRP A 17 -3.42 3.82 -15.09
C TRP A 17 -4.21 3.12 -13.98
N ALA A 18 -5.49 2.86 -14.25
CA ALA A 18 -6.32 2.01 -13.41
C ALA A 18 -6.24 0.59 -13.96
N VAL A 19 -5.67 -0.33 -13.18
CA VAL A 19 -5.63 -1.75 -13.53
C VAL A 19 -6.58 -2.47 -12.59
N ILE A 20 -7.56 -3.18 -13.16
CA ILE A 20 -8.43 -4.08 -12.41
C ILE A 20 -7.63 -5.35 -12.13
N LEU A 21 -7.40 -5.64 -10.84
CA LEU A 21 -6.74 -6.86 -10.42
C LEU A 21 -7.73 -7.83 -9.83
N CYS A 22 -7.77 -9.01 -10.44
CA CYS A 22 -8.49 -10.18 -9.95
C CYS A 22 -7.58 -10.93 -8.98
N CYS A 23 -7.93 -10.95 -7.69
CA CYS A 23 -7.25 -11.77 -6.70
C CYS A 23 -8.09 -13.01 -6.38
N PRO A 24 -7.61 -14.24 -6.68
CA PRO A 24 -8.28 -15.46 -6.26
C PRO A 24 -8.40 -15.44 -4.75
N TRP A 25 -9.63 -15.59 -4.27
CA TRP A 25 -9.96 -15.83 -2.89
C TRP A 25 -9.51 -17.26 -2.59
N PRO A 26 -8.44 -17.48 -1.80
CA PRO A 26 -8.19 -18.83 -1.33
C PRO A 26 -9.34 -19.16 -0.38
N ALA A 27 -10.02 -20.26 -0.70
CA ALA A 27 -11.07 -20.87 0.08
C ALA A 27 -10.95 -20.61 1.59
N PHE A 28 -12.09 -20.21 2.18
CA PHE A 28 -12.60 -20.73 3.44
C PHE A 28 -11.55 -21.44 4.33
N ILE A 29 -11.24 -20.85 5.49
CA ILE A 29 -10.40 -21.40 6.57
C ILE A 29 -8.87 -21.35 6.32
N LYS A 30 -8.25 -20.17 6.49
CA LYS A 30 -6.97 -19.99 7.20
C LYS A 30 -7.00 -18.66 7.95
N ASP A 31 -6.51 -18.68 9.16
CA ASP A 31 -6.71 -17.69 10.23
C ASP A 31 -6.52 -16.22 9.83
N PRO A 32 -7.27 -15.27 10.45
CA PRO A 32 -7.20 -13.84 10.19
C PRO A 32 -5.86 -13.18 10.55
N LEU A 33 -4.87 -13.94 11.03
CA LEU A 33 -3.62 -13.42 11.58
C LEU A 33 -2.40 -13.56 10.66
N THR A 34 -2.48 -14.32 9.56
CA THR A 34 -1.26 -14.63 8.78
C THR A 34 -1.36 -14.44 7.27
N ASN A 35 -2.50 -14.02 6.70
CA ASN A 35 -2.57 -13.75 5.25
C ASN A 35 -3.35 -12.47 4.95
N CYS A 36 -2.61 -11.42 4.61
CA CYS A 36 -3.16 -10.16 4.14
C CYS A 36 -3.87 -10.32 2.80
N ALA A 37 -5.19 -10.55 2.80
CA ALA A 37 -6.04 -10.27 1.65
C ALA A 37 -5.82 -8.84 1.08
N TRP A 38 -5.24 -7.96 1.91
CA TRP A 38 -4.92 -6.56 1.66
C TRP A 38 -3.62 -6.28 0.89
N CYS A 39 -2.58 -7.12 1.00
CA CYS A 39 -1.29 -6.86 0.33
C CYS A 39 -1.20 -7.53 -1.05
N GLY A 40 -2.02 -8.57 -1.29
CA GLY A 40 -2.04 -9.34 -2.53
C GLY A 40 -2.12 -8.48 -3.79
N PRO A 41 -3.09 -7.56 -3.93
CA PRO A 41 -3.19 -6.72 -5.12
C PRO A 41 -1.97 -5.80 -5.28
N GLN A 42 -1.55 -5.16 -4.20
CA GLN A 42 -0.44 -4.21 -4.16
C GLN A 42 0.89 -4.83 -4.60
N GLU A 43 1.26 -5.95 -3.98
CA GLU A 43 2.51 -6.62 -4.27
C GLU A 43 2.51 -7.29 -5.65
N ARG A 44 1.36 -7.87 -6.06
CA ARG A 44 1.21 -8.42 -7.42
C ARG A 44 1.36 -7.33 -8.48
N THR A 45 0.75 -6.17 -8.27
CA THR A 45 0.89 -5.02 -9.18
C THR A 45 2.32 -4.54 -9.23
N GLY A 46 2.96 -4.34 -8.07
CA GLY A 46 4.32 -3.82 -7.98
C GLY A 46 5.35 -4.73 -8.64
N ARG A 47 5.15 -6.06 -8.55
CA ARG A 47 5.98 -7.04 -9.26
C ARG A 47 5.74 -7.03 -10.77
N ARG A 48 4.48 -6.93 -11.21
CA ARG A 48 4.13 -6.95 -12.64
C ARG A 48 4.48 -5.65 -13.36
N LEU A 49 4.33 -4.52 -12.69
CA LEU A 49 4.48 -3.17 -13.24
C LEU A 49 5.58 -2.39 -12.51
N GLY A 50 6.82 -2.92 -12.56
CA GLY A 50 7.97 -2.34 -11.87
C GLY A 50 8.41 -0.95 -12.36
N GLY A 51 8.02 -0.55 -13.57
CA GLY A 51 8.29 0.77 -14.14
C GLY A 51 7.43 1.90 -13.57
N LEU A 52 6.35 1.58 -12.86
CA LEU A 52 5.43 2.55 -12.26
C LEU A 52 5.55 2.55 -10.72
N ARG A 53 4.99 3.57 -10.09
CA ARG A 53 4.90 3.68 -8.63
C ARG A 53 3.46 3.52 -8.17
N PHE A 54 3.31 2.71 -7.12
CA PHE A 54 2.03 2.44 -6.50
C PHE A 54 1.59 3.62 -5.62
N LEU A 55 0.39 4.16 -5.86
CA LEU A 55 -0.21 5.20 -5.02
C LEU A 55 -1.14 4.57 -3.99
N ASN A 56 -2.26 4.02 -4.45
CA ASN A 56 -3.25 3.39 -3.60
C ASN A 56 -4.10 2.39 -4.38
N SER A 57 -4.90 1.61 -3.67
CA SER A 57 -5.90 0.72 -4.25
C SER A 57 -7.23 0.87 -3.52
N TYR A 58 -8.34 0.66 -4.22
CA TYR A 58 -9.68 0.60 -3.62
C TYR A 58 -10.45 -0.63 -4.10
N TRP A 59 -11.40 -1.04 -3.26
CA TRP A 59 -12.31 -2.15 -3.54
C TRP A 59 -13.39 -1.70 -4.53
N VAL A 60 -13.71 -2.56 -5.50
CA VAL A 60 -14.69 -2.24 -6.56
C VAL A 60 -15.88 -3.18 -6.47
N ALA A 61 -15.60 -4.49 -6.50
CA ALA A 61 -16.61 -5.53 -6.53
C ALA A 61 -16.06 -6.81 -5.91
N GLN A 62 -16.95 -7.75 -5.60
CA GLN A 62 -16.61 -9.03 -5.00
C GLN A 62 -17.54 -10.11 -5.54
N ASP A 63 -16.92 -11.19 -6.01
CA ASP A 63 -17.60 -12.45 -6.32
C ASP A 63 -17.35 -13.46 -5.18
N SER A 64 -17.99 -14.62 -5.24
CA SER A 64 -17.73 -15.72 -4.28
C SER A 64 -16.28 -16.20 -4.28
N THR A 65 -15.61 -16.13 -5.43
CA THR A 65 -14.24 -16.65 -5.63
C THR A 65 -13.19 -15.55 -5.77
N TYR A 66 -13.57 -14.28 -5.99
CA TYR A 66 -12.61 -13.22 -6.32
C TYR A 66 -12.98 -11.90 -5.65
N LYS A 67 -11.96 -11.14 -5.25
CA LYS A 67 -12.11 -9.73 -4.87
C LYS A 67 -11.43 -8.85 -5.90
N TYR A 68 -12.17 -7.88 -6.42
CA TYR A 68 -11.66 -6.94 -7.42
C TYR A 68 -11.24 -5.65 -6.77
N TYR A 69 -10.03 -5.23 -7.13
CA TYR A 69 -9.47 -3.95 -6.71
C TYR A 69 -9.02 -3.15 -7.92
N GLU A 70 -9.30 -1.86 -7.89
CA GLU A 70 -8.70 -0.90 -8.80
C GLU A 70 -7.46 -0.32 -8.15
N VAL A 71 -6.35 -0.43 -8.87
CA VAL A 71 -5.05 0.07 -8.44
C VAL A 71 -4.69 1.34 -9.18
N ILE A 72 -4.28 2.36 -8.43
CA ILE A 72 -3.81 3.65 -8.95
C ILE A 72 -2.28 3.60 -9.01
N LEU A 73 -1.75 3.67 -10.24
CA LEU A 73 -0.32 3.76 -10.50
C LEU A 73 0.04 5.09 -11.15
N VAL A 74 1.27 5.55 -10.90
CA VAL A 74 1.85 6.75 -11.51
C VAL A 74 3.18 6.43 -12.18
N GLY A 75 3.36 6.94 -13.40
CA GLY A 75 4.62 6.87 -14.12
C GLY A 75 5.57 8.00 -13.70
N ILE A 76 6.80 7.65 -13.32
CA ILE A 76 7.83 8.61 -12.86
C ILE A 76 8.45 9.40 -14.02
N TRP A 77 8.54 8.77 -15.19
CA TRP A 77 9.20 9.34 -16.37
C TRP A 77 8.36 10.42 -17.07
N HIS A 78 7.11 10.61 -16.65
CA HIS A 78 6.21 11.56 -17.28
C HIS A 78 6.50 12.98 -16.78
N ASN A 79 6.80 13.90 -17.71
CA ASN A 79 7.17 15.28 -17.37
C ASN A 79 6.08 16.02 -16.57
N VAL A 80 4.80 15.72 -16.80
CA VAL A 80 3.71 16.36 -16.05
C VAL A 80 3.75 15.96 -14.57
N VAL A 81 4.14 14.73 -14.25
CA VAL A 81 4.22 14.24 -12.86
C VAL A 81 5.40 14.89 -12.13
N ARG A 82 6.51 15.11 -12.83
CA ARG A 82 7.71 15.75 -12.24
C ARG A 82 7.56 17.26 -12.08
N LYS A 83 6.72 17.89 -12.90
CA LYS A 83 6.43 19.34 -12.81
C LYS A 83 5.36 19.66 -11.76
N ASP A 84 4.46 18.72 -11.48
CA ASP A 84 3.41 18.91 -10.47
C ASP A 84 3.96 18.81 -9.04
N THR A 85 3.89 19.91 -8.30
CA THR A 85 4.32 20.00 -6.90
C THR A 85 3.53 19.06 -5.98
N SER A 86 2.29 18.73 -6.35
CA SER A 86 1.40 17.87 -5.55
C SER A 86 1.81 16.40 -5.59
N LEU A 87 2.41 15.96 -6.70
CA LEU A 87 2.73 14.56 -6.97
C LEU A 87 4.22 14.27 -7.00
N ASP A 88 5.08 15.28 -7.18
CA ASP A 88 6.54 15.12 -7.33
C ASP A 88 7.18 14.30 -6.19
N TRP A 89 6.61 14.34 -4.98
CA TRP A 89 7.10 13.54 -3.87
C TRP A 89 7.21 12.05 -4.23
N ILE A 90 6.33 11.47 -5.07
CA ILE A 90 6.37 10.05 -5.45
C ILE A 90 7.59 9.69 -6.32
N CYS A 91 8.14 10.66 -7.04
CA CYS A 91 9.27 10.47 -7.96
C CYS A 91 10.60 10.26 -7.23
N LYS A 92 10.68 10.66 -5.95
CA LYS A 92 11.89 10.51 -5.13
C LYS A 92 12.25 9.04 -4.93
N HIS A 93 13.55 8.75 -4.90
CA HIS A 93 14.07 7.39 -4.72
C HIS A 93 13.57 6.72 -3.44
N THR A 94 13.31 7.49 -2.38
CA THR A 94 12.78 7.00 -1.10
C THR A 94 11.46 6.23 -1.24
N HIS A 95 10.73 6.40 -2.34
CA HIS A 95 9.43 5.78 -2.60
C HIS A 95 9.45 4.65 -3.62
N LYS A 96 10.63 4.12 -3.97
CA LYS A 96 10.74 2.84 -4.69
C LYS A 96 10.08 1.70 -3.91
N HIS A 97 9.30 0.86 -4.58
CA HIS A 97 8.67 -0.31 -3.97
C HIS A 97 8.05 -0.07 -2.58
N ARG A 98 7.18 0.93 -2.50
CA ARG A 98 6.47 1.32 -1.26
C ARG A 98 5.38 0.31 -0.89
N GLU A 99 4.83 -0.35 -1.90
CA GLU A 99 3.89 -1.47 -1.79
C GLU A 99 4.50 -2.67 -1.06
N MET A 100 5.73 -3.07 -1.41
CA MET A 100 6.42 -4.19 -0.73
C MET A 100 6.91 -3.83 0.68
N ARG A 101 7.02 -2.54 0.99
CA ARG A 101 7.45 -2.05 2.31
C ARG A 101 6.29 -1.69 3.23
N GLY A 102 5.05 -1.93 2.82
CA GLY A 102 3.86 -1.62 3.62
C GLY A 102 3.63 -0.12 3.86
N LYS A 103 4.17 0.76 2.99
CA LYS A 103 4.00 2.23 3.12
C LYS A 103 2.72 2.76 2.44
N THR A 104 1.95 1.88 1.82
CA THR A 104 0.63 2.16 1.27
C THR A 104 -0.42 2.29 2.38
N SER A 105 -1.59 2.86 2.09
CA SER A 105 -2.64 3.00 3.10
C SER A 105 -3.06 1.66 3.70
N ALA A 106 -3.22 0.63 2.85
CA ALA A 106 -3.54 -0.73 3.27
C ALA A 106 -2.37 -1.39 4.04
N GLY A 107 -1.13 -1.20 3.59
CA GLY A 107 0.05 -1.71 4.30
C GLY A 107 0.20 -1.12 5.70
N ARG A 108 -0.04 0.19 5.85
CA ARG A 108 0.03 0.87 7.16
C ARG A 108 -1.05 0.39 8.13
N LYS A 109 -2.26 0.11 7.63
CA LYS A 109 -3.35 -0.49 8.44
C LYS A 109 -2.94 -1.85 9.00
N HIS A 110 -2.34 -2.71 8.17
CA HIS A 110 -1.86 -4.01 8.61
C HIS A 110 -0.72 -3.93 9.63
N CYS A 111 0.19 -2.97 9.47
CA CYS A 111 1.28 -2.77 10.44
C CYS A 111 0.80 -2.35 11.84
N GLY A 112 -0.48 -1.99 12.01
CA GLY A 112 -1.04 -1.57 13.29
C GLY A 112 -0.43 -0.26 13.79
N LEU A 113 -0.10 0.66 12.88
CA LEU A 113 0.43 1.97 13.23
C LEU A 113 -0.72 2.88 13.66
N GLY A 114 -0.62 3.44 14.87
CA GLY A 114 -1.62 4.37 15.39
C GLY A 114 -1.07 5.19 16.54
N ARG A 115 -1.95 5.97 17.17
CA ARG A 115 -1.67 6.76 18.37
C ARG A 115 -2.61 6.32 19.48
N GLY A 116 -2.13 6.34 20.73
CA GLY A 116 -2.91 5.95 21.91
C GLY A 116 -2.47 4.63 22.52
N PHE A 117 -3.12 4.26 23.63
CA PHE A 117 -2.74 3.13 24.47
C PHE A 117 -2.82 1.77 23.74
N HIS A 118 -3.77 1.62 22.82
CA HIS A 118 -3.93 0.41 22.00
C HIS A 118 -2.76 0.13 21.03
N PHE A 119 -1.91 1.12 20.75
CA PHE A 119 -0.82 1.01 19.78
C PHE A 119 0.58 0.91 20.41
N SER A 120 0.63 0.60 21.71
CA SER A 120 1.88 0.52 22.50
C SER A 120 2.95 -0.36 21.84
N GLN A 121 2.54 -1.49 21.26
CA GLN A 121 3.44 -2.44 20.59
C GLN A 121 4.18 -1.87 19.36
N THR A 122 3.75 -0.73 18.82
CA THR A 122 4.35 -0.09 17.63
C THR A 122 5.03 1.24 17.94
N ASN A 123 5.20 1.58 19.23
CA ASN A 123 5.85 2.80 19.66
C ASN A 123 7.30 2.85 19.15
N GLY A 124 7.62 3.84 18.30
CA GLY A 124 8.90 3.90 17.58
C GLY A 124 8.82 3.51 16.10
N GLY A 125 7.61 3.27 15.58
CA GLY A 125 7.34 3.14 14.14
C GLY A 125 7.22 1.72 13.62
N SER A 126 7.66 0.69 14.36
CA SER A 126 7.40 -0.71 14.04
C SER A 126 7.50 -1.60 15.28
N ARG A 127 6.87 -2.78 15.24
CA ARG A 127 6.97 -3.76 16.34
C ARG A 127 8.40 -4.21 16.60
N ARG A 128 9.20 -4.38 15.54
CA ARG A 128 10.62 -4.74 15.65
C ARG A 128 11.43 -3.63 16.31
N ALA A 129 11.23 -2.37 15.92
CA ALA A 129 11.92 -1.24 16.53
C ALA A 129 11.56 -1.09 18.03
N HIS A 130 10.30 -1.33 18.38
CA HIS A 130 9.85 -1.37 19.77
C HIS A 130 10.56 -2.49 20.55
N TRP A 131 10.53 -3.73 20.04
CA TRP A 131 11.19 -4.87 20.68
C TRP A 131 12.69 -4.63 20.89
N LEU A 132 13.40 -4.12 19.87
CA LEU A 132 14.84 -3.82 19.98
C LEU A 132 15.14 -2.84 21.11
N ARG A 133 14.32 -1.79 21.28
CA ARG A 133 14.50 -0.79 22.34
C ARG A 133 14.31 -1.39 23.74
N HIS A 134 13.34 -2.29 23.90
CA HIS A 134 13.05 -2.92 25.19
C HIS A 134 14.05 -4.01 25.58
N ASN A 135 14.66 -4.67 24.59
CA ASN A 135 15.61 -5.77 24.84
C ASN A 135 17.07 -5.34 24.72
N SER A 136 17.35 -4.09 24.29
CA SER A 136 18.71 -3.54 24.30
C SER A 136 19.07 -3.03 25.69
N LEU A 137 20.16 -3.54 26.26
CA LEU A 137 20.68 -3.06 27.54
C LEU A 137 21.44 -1.74 27.36
N SER A 138 21.05 -0.70 28.11
CA SER A 138 21.71 0.60 28.07
C SER A 138 22.92 0.65 29.02
N LEU A 139 24.12 0.40 28.51
CA LEU A 139 25.38 0.54 29.25
C LEU A 139 25.88 1.99 29.16
N ARG A 140 25.71 2.76 30.24
CA ARG A 140 26.29 4.12 30.36
C ARG A 140 27.78 4.01 30.70
N ARG A 141 28.60 4.93 30.16
CA ARG A 141 30.07 4.97 30.37
C ARG A 141 30.47 5.00 31.85
N LYS A 142 29.68 5.70 32.66
CA LYS A 142 29.77 5.70 34.13
C LYS A 142 28.36 5.43 34.65
N ARG A 143 28.26 4.61 35.70
CA ARG A 143 26.99 4.32 36.38
C ARG A 143 26.73 5.37 37.44
#